data_AF-A0A535NJ18-F1
#
_entry.id   AF-A0A535NJ18-F1
#
_cell.length_a   1.000
_cell.length_b   1.000
_cell.length_c   1.000
_cell.angle_alpha   90.00
_cell.angle_beta   90.00
_cell.angle_gamma   90.00
#
_symmetry.space_group_name_H-M   'P 1'
#
loop_
_entity.id
_entity.type
_entity.pdbx_description
1 polymer ?
#
loop_
_entity_poly.entity_id
_entity_poly.type
_entity_poly.pdbx_seq_one_letter_code
_entity_poly.pdbx_strand_id
1 'polypeptide(L)'
;GRLLFQATLDALALVEETIRVNQIECQYFRSGQLFLAHKPALARQLDDEAHILGQLGVKARVVPRVELASEVGTSLYHGGLLVERSGGLHPAKYFAGLTQLARDRGAHLYDHTPATAVERRRGGSFA
;
A
#
# COMPACT_ATOMS: atom_id res chain seq x y z
N GLY A 1 -10.07 -15.62 -0.53
CA GLY A 1 -10.41 -14.26 -0.10
C GLY A 1 -9.53 -13.79 1.04
N ARG A 2 -9.82 -14.22 2.27
CA ARG A 2 -9.15 -13.74 3.50
C ARG A 2 -7.62 -13.85 3.50
N LEU A 3 -7.07 -14.97 3.03
CA LEU A 3 -5.60 -15.16 2.96
C LEU A 3 -4.91 -14.16 2.02
N LEU A 4 -5.50 -13.89 0.86
CA LEU A 4 -4.98 -12.89 -0.08
C LEU A 4 -5.04 -11.49 0.52
N PHE A 5 -6.13 -11.17 1.23
CA PHE A 5 -6.25 -9.89 1.92
C PHE A 5 -5.21 -9.74 3.05
N GLN A 6 -5.00 -10.81 3.83
CA GLN A 6 -3.96 -10.82 4.85
C GLN A 6 -2.58 -10.61 4.25
N ALA A 7 -2.26 -11.26 3.11
CA ALA A 7 -1.01 -11.04 2.41
C ALA A 7 -0.81 -9.58 1.99
N THR A 8 -1.87 -8.87 1.61
CA THR A 8 -1.80 -7.42 1.35
C THR A 8 -1.44 -6.61 2.60
N LEU A 9 -2.03 -6.95 3.75
CA LEU A 9 -1.72 -6.29 5.03
C LEU A 9 -0.29 -6.57 5.51
N ASP A 10 0.20 -7.78 5.27
CA ASP A 10 1.55 -8.20 5.61
C ASP A 10 2.56 -7.52 4.67
N ALA A 11 2.25 -7.39 3.38
CA ALA A 11 3.08 -6.65 2.43
C ALA A 11 3.21 -5.16 2.81
N LEU A 12 2.12 -4.53 3.26
CA LEU A 12 2.18 -3.15 3.75
C LEU A 12 3.07 -3.04 4.99
N ALA A 13 2.92 -3.94 5.96
CA ALA A 13 3.78 -3.97 7.15
C ALA A 13 5.26 -4.18 6.79
N LEU A 14 5.54 -5.05 5.83
CA LEU A 14 6.89 -5.31 5.34
C LEU A 14 7.51 -4.07 4.69
N VAL A 15 6.74 -3.31 3.91
CA VAL A 15 7.21 -2.05 3.33
C VAL A 15 7.54 -1.03 4.43
N GLU A 16 6.63 -0.83 5.38
CA GLU A 16 6.84 0.07 6.53
C GLU A 16 8.10 -0.32 7.33
N GLU A 17 8.26 -1.61 7.61
CA GLU A 17 9.42 -2.14 8.32
C GLU A 17 10.70 -1.99 7.51
N THR A 18 10.68 -2.29 6.21
CA THR A 18 11.84 -2.15 5.32
C THR A 18 12.33 -0.71 5.27
N ILE A 19 11.41 0.26 5.15
CA ILE A 19 11.72 1.69 5.18
C ILE A 19 12.34 2.06 6.52
N ARG A 20 11.70 1.68 7.64
CA ARG A 20 12.13 2.02 9.00
C ARG A 20 13.49 1.40 9.34
N VAL A 21 13.70 0.12 9.08
CA VAL A 21 14.93 -0.59 9.48
C VAL A 21 16.13 -0.12 8.66
N ASN A 22 15.93 0.16 7.38
CA ASN A 22 17.02 0.54 6.47
C ASN A 22 17.11 2.05 6.22
N GLN A 23 16.29 2.86 6.91
CA GLN A 23 16.26 4.32 6.82
C GLN A 23 16.16 4.81 5.36
N ILE A 24 15.22 4.23 4.60
CA ILE A 24 15.02 4.59 3.19
C ILE A 24 14.30 5.96 3.12
N GLU A 25 14.99 6.96 2.60
CA GLU A 25 14.48 8.32 2.41
C GLU A 25 13.47 8.43 1.24
N CYS A 26 12.33 7.75 1.36
CA CYS A 26 11.28 7.71 0.33
C CYS A 26 10.06 8.59 0.61
N GLN A 27 10.19 9.56 1.54
CA GLN A 27 9.07 10.44 1.94
C GLN A 27 7.83 9.64 2.33
N TYR A 28 8.02 8.56 3.09
CA TYR A 28 6.91 7.77 3.58
C TYR A 28 6.13 8.56 4.63
N PHE A 29 4.81 8.60 4.48
CA PHE A 29 3.90 9.22 5.44
C PHE A 29 2.61 8.40 5.57
N ARG A 30 2.19 8.17 6.80
CA ARG A 30 0.96 7.42 7.11
C ARG A 30 -0.21 8.38 7.36
N SER A 31 -0.81 8.87 6.28
CA SER A 31 -1.93 9.83 6.33
C SER A 31 -3.32 9.19 6.44
N GLY A 32 -3.41 7.87 6.30
CA GLY A 32 -4.68 7.23 5.94
C GLY A 32 -5.07 7.47 4.48
N GLN A 33 -6.20 6.89 4.09
CA GLN A 33 -6.80 7.03 2.78
C GLN A 33 -8.30 7.25 2.92
N LEU A 34 -8.80 8.30 2.27
CA LEU A 34 -10.20 8.68 2.31
C LEU A 34 -10.88 8.31 0.99
N PHE A 35 -11.80 7.36 1.02
CA PHE A 35 -12.64 6.98 -0.11
C PHE A 35 -13.90 7.85 -0.12
N LEU A 36 -14.20 8.49 -1.24
CA LEU A 36 -15.27 9.49 -1.33
C LEU A 36 -16.48 8.94 -2.10
N ALA A 37 -17.66 9.01 -1.48
CA ALA A 37 -18.91 8.59 -2.10
C ALA A 37 -19.43 9.66 -3.07
N HIS A 38 -19.11 9.55 -4.35
CA HIS A 38 -19.55 10.49 -5.40
C HIS A 38 -21.04 10.35 -5.80
N LYS A 39 -21.76 9.36 -5.24
CA LYS A 39 -23.21 9.20 -5.42
C LYS A 39 -23.87 8.71 -4.13
N PRO A 40 -25.16 9.02 -3.88
CA PRO A 40 -25.85 8.62 -2.65
C PRO A 40 -25.90 7.12 -2.42
N ALA A 41 -25.91 6.32 -3.51
CA ALA A 41 -25.91 4.86 -3.41
C ALA A 41 -24.64 4.32 -2.74
N LEU A 42 -23.48 4.92 -2.98
CA LEU A 42 -22.22 4.52 -2.34
C LEU A 42 -22.22 4.92 -0.86
N ALA A 43 -22.79 6.08 -0.52
CA ALA A 43 -22.87 6.53 0.87
C ALA A 43 -23.63 5.54 1.76
N ARG A 44 -24.68 4.88 1.22
CA ARG A 44 -25.44 3.86 1.94
C ARG A 44 -24.67 2.56 2.20
N GLN A 45 -23.51 2.37 1.56
CA GLN A 45 -22.69 1.16 1.69
C GLN A 45 -21.51 1.36 2.64
N LEU A 46 -21.23 2.60 3.07
CA LEU A 46 -20.02 2.92 3.83
C LEU A 46 -19.96 2.20 5.19
N ASP A 47 -21.11 2.05 5.87
CA ASP A 47 -21.18 1.34 7.15
C ASP A 47 -20.90 -0.16 6.97
N ASP A 48 -21.44 -0.77 5.91
CA ASP A 48 -21.18 -2.17 5.57
C ASP A 48 -19.71 -2.38 5.18
N GLU A 49 -19.13 -1.47 4.39
CA GLU A 49 -17.71 -1.50 4.03
C GLU A 49 -16.80 -1.35 5.26
N ALA A 50 -17.11 -0.42 6.16
CA ALA A 50 -16.40 -0.24 7.42
C ALA A 50 -16.48 -1.50 8.28
N HIS A 51 -17.66 -2.12 8.37
CA HIS A 51 -17.87 -3.35 9.10
C HIS A 51 -17.03 -4.50 8.54
N ILE A 52 -17.06 -4.71 7.22
CA ILE A 52 -16.28 -5.77 6.54
C ILE A 52 -14.78 -5.57 6.78
N LEU A 53 -14.27 -4.35 6.63
CA LEU A 53 -12.87 -4.04 6.93
C LEU A 53 -12.53 -4.32 8.40
N GLY A 54 -13.43 -4.00 9.32
CA GLY A 54 -13.30 -4.33 10.75
C GLY A 54 -13.18 -5.83 11.00
N GLN A 55 -13.97 -6.68 10.33
CA GLN A 55 -13.85 -8.14 10.41
C GLN A 55 -12.50 -8.68 9.91
N LEU A 56 -11.83 -7.89 9.06
CA LEU A 56 -10.51 -8.20 8.52
C LEU A 56 -9.37 -7.51 9.31
N GLY A 57 -9.68 -6.88 10.45
CA GLY A 57 -8.69 -6.22 11.31
C GLY A 57 -8.20 -4.87 10.77
N VAL A 58 -8.90 -4.27 9.81
CA VAL A 58 -8.59 -2.95 9.27
C VAL A 58 -9.45 -1.90 9.95
N LYS A 59 -8.80 -0.93 10.61
CA LYS A 59 -9.49 0.22 11.18
C LYS A 59 -9.97 1.14 10.06
N ALA A 60 -11.29 1.25 9.95
CA ALA A 60 -11.96 2.15 9.03
C ALA A 60 -13.08 2.89 9.76
N ARG A 61 -13.27 4.17 9.42
CA ARG A 61 -14.29 5.05 10.01
C ARG A 61 -15.08 5.72 8.91
N VAL A 62 -16.40 5.70 9.02
CA VAL A 62 -17.27 6.50 8.16
C VAL A 62 -17.16 7.98 8.56
N VAL A 63 -16.96 8.83 7.56
CA VAL A 63 -16.95 10.30 7.68
C VAL A 63 -18.26 10.81 7.09
N PRO A 64 -19.17 11.33 7.91
CA PRO A 64 -20.42 11.91 7.42
C PRO A 64 -20.17 13.09 6.50
N ARG A 65 -21.09 13.32 5.55
CA ARG A 65 -21.03 14.45 4.61
C ARG A 65 -20.78 15.81 5.29
N VAL A 66 -21.39 16.03 6.46
CA VAL A 66 -21.29 17.30 7.20
C VAL A 66 -19.88 17.57 7.72
N GLU A 67 -19.14 16.53 8.11
CA GLU A 67 -17.74 16.64 8.56
C GLU A 67 -16.77 16.72 7.37
N LEU A 68 -17.11 16.01 6.29
CA LEU A 68 -16.24 15.83 5.13
C LEU A 68 -15.84 17.13 4.43
N ALA A 69 -16.74 18.11 4.37
CA ALA A 69 -16.47 19.38 3.68
C ALA A 69 -15.27 20.14 4.28
N SER A 70 -15.05 20.02 5.59
CA SER A 70 -13.90 20.62 6.27
C SER A 70 -12.57 19.94 5.92
N GLU A 71 -12.61 18.65 5.56
CA GLU A 71 -11.43 17.84 5.21
C GLU A 71 -11.05 17.97 3.73
N VAL A 72 -12.02 17.97 2.82
CA VAL A 72 -11.76 17.90 1.36
C VAL A 72 -12.03 19.21 0.60
N GLY A 73 -12.53 20.24 1.28
CA GLY A 73 -12.79 21.56 0.69
C GLY A 73 -13.95 21.61 -0.31
N THR A 74 -14.84 20.60 -0.31
CA THR A 74 -16.00 20.55 -1.21
C THR A 74 -17.18 19.78 -0.61
N SER A 75 -18.40 20.15 -0.99
CA SER A 75 -19.66 19.54 -0.55
C SER A 75 -20.28 18.57 -1.58
N LEU A 76 -19.53 18.22 -2.64
CA LEU A 76 -20.00 17.38 -3.75
C LEU A 76 -20.18 15.90 -3.38
N TYR A 77 -19.54 15.44 -2.31
CA TYR A 77 -19.59 14.03 -1.90
C TYR A 77 -20.69 13.79 -0.86
N HIS A 78 -21.16 12.54 -0.81
CA HIS A 78 -22.26 12.11 0.05
C HIS A 78 -21.81 11.44 1.37
N GLY A 79 -20.51 11.49 1.65
CA GLY A 79 -19.85 10.82 2.77
C GLY A 79 -18.51 10.22 2.31
N GLY A 80 -17.75 9.67 3.25
CA GLY A 80 -16.51 8.97 2.93
C GLY A 80 -16.18 7.86 3.92
N LEU A 81 -15.23 7.02 3.54
CA LEU A 81 -14.66 5.98 4.38
C LEU A 81 -13.17 6.28 4.57
N LEU A 82 -12.77 6.59 5.80
CA LEU A 82 -11.38 6.79 6.17
C LEU A 82 -10.78 5.45 6.59
N VAL A 83 -9.77 4.98 5.86
CA VAL A 83 -8.94 3.82 6.22
C VAL A 83 -7.63 4.34 6.82
N GLU A 84 -7.45 4.16 8.13
CA GLU A 84 -6.38 4.83 8.90
C GLU A 84 -4.99 4.24 8.66
N ARG A 85 -4.91 2.95 8.29
CA ARG A 85 -3.65 2.23 8.13
C ARG A 85 -2.94 2.53 6.80
N SER A 86 -3.55 3.30 5.91
CA SER A 86 -2.98 3.64 4.60
C SER A 86 -2.01 4.83 4.66
N GLY A 87 -1.25 5.04 3.59
CA GLY A 87 -0.31 6.14 3.48
C GLY A 87 0.26 6.30 2.07
N GLY A 88 1.19 7.23 1.91
CA GLY A 88 1.90 7.49 0.67
C GLY A 88 3.40 7.40 0.84
N LEU A 89 4.09 7.16 -0.27
CA LEU A 89 5.53 7.29 -0.41
C LEU A 89 5.85 7.75 -1.84
N HIS A 90 7.08 8.19 -2.06
CA HIS A 90 7.59 8.47 -3.40
C HIS A 90 8.13 7.18 -4.04
N PRO A 91 7.47 6.62 -5.08
CA PRO A 91 7.81 5.27 -5.58
C PRO A 91 9.23 5.18 -6.12
N ALA A 92 9.68 6.18 -6.90
CA ALA A 92 11.04 6.17 -7.44
C ALA A 92 12.13 6.24 -6.36
N LYS A 93 11.92 7.00 -5.28
CA LYS A 93 12.87 7.08 -4.16
C LYS A 93 12.89 5.77 -3.36
N TYR A 94 11.73 5.15 -3.15
CA TYR A 94 11.67 3.83 -2.51
C TYR A 94 12.42 2.79 -3.34
N PHE A 95 12.19 2.74 -4.65
CA PHE A 95 12.92 1.86 -5.57
C PHE A 95 14.43 2.12 -5.57
N ALA A 96 14.86 3.39 -5.59
CA ALA A 96 16.27 3.75 -5.50
C ALA A 96 16.90 3.27 -4.18
N GLY A 97 16.21 3.44 -3.06
CA GLY A 97 16.67 2.94 -1.75
C GLY A 97 16.80 1.41 -1.71
N LEU A 98 15.81 0.68 -2.25
CA LEU A 98 15.88 -0.78 -2.35
C LEU A 98 17.03 -1.26 -3.25
N THR A 99 17.26 -0.56 -4.36
CA THR A 99 18.35 -0.84 -5.31
C THR A 99 19.70 -0.69 -4.62
N GLN A 100 19.90 0.41 -3.89
CA GLN A 100 21.12 0.64 -3.11
C GLN A 100 21.30 -0.46 -2.06
N LEU A 101 20.23 -0.76 -1.32
CA LEU A 101 20.22 -1.76 -0.25
C LEU A 101 20.60 -3.17 -0.73
N ALA A 102 20.15 -3.53 -1.93
CA ALA A 102 20.48 -4.80 -2.58
C ALA A 102 21.96 -4.84 -3.01
N ARG A 103 22.45 -3.76 -3.63
CA ARG A 103 23.87 -3.65 -4.04
C ARG A 103 24.81 -3.72 -2.83
N ASP A 104 24.47 -3.03 -1.74
CA ASP A 104 25.26 -3.04 -0.49
C ASP A 104 25.33 -4.43 0.14
N ARG A 105 24.33 -5.29 -0.11
CA ARG A 105 24.31 -6.70 0.31
C ARG A 105 24.93 -7.66 -0.72
N GLY A 106 25.61 -7.13 -1.74
CA GLY A 106 26.32 -7.91 -2.75
C GLY A 106 25.43 -8.41 -3.90
N ALA A 107 24.20 -7.94 -4.04
CA ALA A 107 23.38 -8.30 -5.19
C ALA A 107 23.89 -7.62 -6.46
N HIS A 108 23.96 -8.37 -7.55
CA HIS A 108 24.24 -7.84 -8.88
C HIS A 108 22.91 -7.48 -9.57
N LEU A 109 22.77 -6.21 -9.97
CA LEU A 109 21.59 -5.71 -10.67
C LEU A 109 21.99 -5.36 -12.11
N TYR A 110 21.38 -6.07 -13.06
CA TYR A 110 21.57 -5.90 -14.50
C TYR A 110 20.29 -5.31 -15.10
N ASP A 111 20.35 -4.06 -15.56
CA ASP A 111 19.30 -3.44 -16.35
C ASP A 111 19.50 -3.75 -17.84
N HIS A 112 18.45 -3.52 -18.65
CA HIS A 112 18.47 -3.72 -20.10
C HIS A 112 18.97 -5.12 -20.56
N THR A 113 18.89 -6.13 -19.68
CA THR A 113 19.41 -7.48 -19.92
C THR A 113 18.27 -8.49 -19.84
N PRO A 114 17.50 -8.71 -20.92
CA PRO A 114 16.36 -9.61 -20.89
C PRO A 114 16.79 -11.07 -20.73
N ALA A 115 16.15 -11.80 -19.83
CA ALA A 115 16.30 -13.25 -19.73
C ALA A 115 15.59 -13.92 -20.93
N THR A 116 16.35 -14.52 -21.84
CA THR A 116 15.84 -15.08 -23.10
C THR A 116 15.60 -16.59 -23.07
N ALA A 117 16.22 -17.31 -22.13
CA ALA A 117 16.07 -18.74 -21.95
C ALA A 117 16.31 -19.13 -20.48
N VAL A 118 15.69 -20.23 -20.04
CA VAL A 118 15.95 -20.86 -18.74
C VAL A 118 16.27 -22.33 -18.99
N GLU A 119 17.50 -22.74 -18.68
CA GLU A 119 17.96 -24.11 -18.86
C GLU A 119 18.19 -24.79 -17.50
N ARG A 120 17.67 -26.01 -17.35
CA ARG A 120 17.95 -26.83 -16.17
C ARG A 120 19.28 -27.55 -16.36
N ARG A 121 20.28 -27.19 -15.55
CA ARG A 121 21.56 -27.93 -15.48
C ARG A 121 21.51 -29.02 -14.42
N ARG A 122 22.10 -30.19 -14.70
CA ARG A 122 22.34 -31.24 -13.69
C ARG A 122 23.42 -30.74 -12.73
N GLY A 123 23.15 -30.73 -11.43
CA GLY A 123 24.12 -30.33 -10.40
C GLY A 123 23.79 -29.07 -9.60
N GLY A 124 22.73 -28.32 -9.95
CA GLY A 124 22.04 -27.40 -9.05
C GLY A 124 22.89 -26.36 -8.29
N SER A 125 23.87 -25.71 -8.94
CA SER A 125 24.48 -24.50 -8.37
C SER A 125 24.23 -23.30 -9.27
N PHE A 126 23.78 -22.20 -8.64
CA PHE A 126 23.83 -20.86 -9.21
C PHE A 126 25.17 -20.28 -8.74
N ALA A 127 26.15 -20.20 -9.64
CA ALA A 127 27.38 -19.44 -9.43
C ALA A 127 27.23 -18.09 -10.11
#